data_AF-A0A6P7SK27-F1
#
_entry.id   AF-A0A6P7SK27-F1
#
_cell.length_a   1.000
_cell.length_b   1.000
_cell.length_c   1.000
_cell.angle_alpha   90.00
_cell.angle_beta   90.00
_cell.angle_gamma   90.00
#
_symmetry.space_group_name_H-M   'P 1'
#
loop_
_entity.id
_entity.type
_entity.pdbx_description
1 polymer ?
#
loop_
_entity_poly.entity_id
_entity_poly.type
_entity_poly.pdbx_seq_one_letter_code
_entity_poly.pdbx_strand_id
1 'polypeptide(L)'
;MDEEDHTEEQTESFEGDEAKVKMEAKKIRDKEKQAQEMAEYEEMRKDEREKEEREIKELRERRERRRKERQEEEKRLTELRKIEEARRKAEEEEKKKKKKEEEQSKKEEREKKLKDAEERLKPKKPNYVIAKKGGEEGGPKEPTSKEDMQKSKEQLEEEKRAILAQRIQPLAIDGLNAEKLREKAKELHDHLRKLASDKFDCEENYKRQQKDLIELAERARQLSKGKGKKTSGDVQRVDDSFDNLADKYAGCPPKILLHSKYERLTDHRSYGERKDLYEKVSKELEELIEKDRIIKEHQRNVRTNVGEGEGGEGGEGEEAPQEEEVEA
;
A
#
# COMPACT_ATOMS: atom_id res chain seq x y z
N MET A 1 -60.81 97.72 -2.09
CA MET A 1 -59.60 97.56 -1.29
C MET A 1 -59.95 96.69 -0.11
N ASP A 2 -59.58 95.42 0.00
CA ASP A 2 -58.90 94.48 -0.89
C ASP A 2 -59.31 93.10 -0.35
N GLU A 3 -59.80 92.22 -1.23
CA GLU A 3 -59.85 90.77 -0.99
C GLU A 3 -58.68 90.20 -1.78
N GLU A 4 -57.70 89.57 -1.13
CA GLU A 4 -56.77 88.67 -1.81
C GLU A 4 -56.11 87.67 -0.83
N ASP A 5 -56.49 86.42 -1.05
CA ASP A 5 -55.81 85.14 -0.92
C ASP A 5 -55.03 84.73 0.36
N HIS A 6 -55.53 83.66 0.97
CA HIS A 6 -54.93 82.94 2.10
C HIS A 6 -54.90 81.44 1.74
N THR A 7 -54.10 81.06 0.74
CA THR A 7 -53.96 79.66 0.28
C THR A 7 -52.57 79.28 -0.19
N GLU A 8 -51.52 79.44 0.64
CA GLU A 8 -50.20 78.87 0.34
C GLU A 8 -49.56 78.02 1.45
N GLU A 9 -50.12 77.94 2.66
CA GLU A 9 -49.45 77.22 3.78
C GLU A 9 -49.80 75.73 3.93
N GLN A 10 -50.68 75.16 3.11
CA GLN A 10 -51.09 73.75 3.26
C GLN A 10 -50.32 72.73 2.38
N THR A 11 -49.51 73.16 1.42
CA THR A 11 -48.85 72.24 0.47
C THR A 11 -47.49 71.72 0.95
N GLU A 12 -46.78 72.44 1.81
CA GLU A 12 -45.42 72.02 2.25
C GLU A 12 -45.42 70.93 3.33
N SER A 13 -46.50 70.80 4.11
CA SER A 13 -46.59 69.79 5.18
C SER A 13 -46.85 68.36 4.67
N PHE A 14 -47.43 68.22 3.46
CA PHE A 14 -47.75 66.92 2.87
C PHE A 14 -46.55 66.27 2.15
N GLU A 15 -45.67 67.09 1.54
CA GLU A 15 -44.48 66.60 0.81
C GLU A 15 -43.41 66.02 1.75
N GLY A 16 -43.30 66.55 2.98
CA GLY A 16 -42.38 66.04 4.00
C GLY A 16 -42.74 64.65 4.54
N ASP A 17 -44.03 64.31 4.57
CA ASP A 17 -44.50 62.98 4.97
C ASP A 17 -44.41 61.98 3.81
N GLU A 18 -44.64 62.40 2.57
CA GLU A 18 -44.46 61.54 1.39
C GLU A 18 -42.98 61.16 1.17
N ALA A 19 -42.05 62.08 1.42
CA ALA A 19 -40.61 61.82 1.36
C ALA A 19 -40.14 60.82 2.44
N LYS A 20 -40.68 60.91 3.66
CA LYS A 20 -40.40 59.96 4.74
C LYS A 20 -40.96 58.57 4.44
N VAL A 21 -42.18 58.47 3.92
CA VAL A 21 -42.79 57.21 3.50
C VAL A 21 -41.99 56.55 2.36
N LYS A 22 -41.51 57.33 1.37
CA LYS A 22 -40.63 56.82 0.30
C LYS A 22 -39.28 56.33 0.82
N MET A 23 -38.69 57.03 1.79
CA MET A 23 -37.44 56.61 2.43
C MET A 23 -37.60 55.35 3.29
N GLU A 24 -38.71 55.23 4.02
CA GLU A 24 -39.03 54.05 4.81
C GLU A 24 -39.34 52.83 3.92
N ALA A 25 -40.08 53.02 2.83
CA ALA A 25 -40.30 51.99 1.81
C ALA A 25 -38.98 51.53 1.15
N LYS A 26 -38.05 52.46 0.89
CA LYS A 26 -36.71 52.13 0.37
C LYS A 26 -35.90 51.33 1.40
N LYS A 27 -35.91 51.73 2.68
CA LYS A 27 -35.25 50.98 3.78
C LYS A 27 -35.82 49.57 3.93
N ILE A 28 -37.14 49.38 3.82
CA ILE A 28 -37.77 48.06 3.86
C ILE A 28 -37.33 47.22 2.66
N ARG A 29 -37.33 47.79 1.45
CA ARG A 29 -36.89 47.09 0.24
C ARG A 29 -35.41 46.72 0.27
N ASP A 30 -34.56 47.56 0.83
CA ASP A 30 -33.13 47.28 0.95
C ASP A 30 -32.86 46.20 2.03
N LYS A 31 -33.61 46.21 3.14
CA LYS A 31 -33.60 45.12 4.13
C LYS A 31 -34.10 43.79 3.54
N GLU A 32 -35.14 43.83 2.72
CA GLU A 32 -35.68 42.64 2.05
C GLU A 32 -34.67 42.07 1.04
N LYS A 33 -33.99 42.93 0.26
CA LYS A 33 -32.90 42.50 -0.63
C LYS A 33 -31.73 41.90 0.13
N GLN A 34 -31.31 42.50 1.25
CA GLN A 34 -30.25 41.94 2.10
C GLN A 34 -30.68 40.59 2.67
N ALA A 35 -31.93 40.44 3.10
CA ALA A 35 -32.45 39.17 3.58
C ALA A 35 -32.49 38.10 2.46
N GLN A 36 -32.85 38.49 1.23
CA GLN A 36 -32.82 37.59 0.06
C GLN A 36 -31.39 37.17 -0.29
N GLU A 37 -30.44 38.11 -0.33
CA GLU A 37 -29.03 37.81 -0.62
C GLU A 37 -28.41 36.90 0.45
N MET A 38 -28.74 37.10 1.72
CA MET A 38 -28.33 36.21 2.81
C MET A 38 -28.97 34.81 2.69
N ALA A 39 -30.24 34.73 2.30
CA ALA A 39 -30.92 33.45 2.07
C ALA A 39 -30.30 32.68 0.89
N GLU A 40 -30.03 33.36 -0.23
CA GLU A 40 -29.33 32.78 -1.38
C GLU A 40 -27.91 32.31 -1.01
N TYR A 41 -27.18 33.08 -0.21
CA TYR A 41 -25.87 32.67 0.29
C TYR A 41 -25.94 31.42 1.18
N GLU A 42 -26.95 31.32 2.04
CA GLU A 42 -27.18 30.15 2.88
C GLU A 42 -27.55 28.91 2.06
N GLU A 43 -28.36 29.06 1.01
CA GLU A 43 -28.70 27.97 0.09
C GLU A 43 -27.47 27.51 -0.70
N MET A 44 -26.68 28.43 -1.24
CA MET A 44 -25.41 28.10 -1.92
C MET A 44 -24.45 27.34 -1.01
N ARG A 45 -24.37 27.69 0.28
CA ARG A 45 -23.57 26.97 1.28
C ARG A 45 -24.13 25.60 1.64
N LYS A 46 -25.46 25.44 1.64
CA LYS A 46 -26.10 24.12 1.84
C LYS A 46 -25.80 23.21 0.65
N ASP A 47 -25.93 23.72 -0.56
CA ASP A 47 -25.63 22.99 -1.80
C ASP A 47 -24.15 22.59 -1.90
N GLU A 48 -23.24 23.48 -1.50
CA GLU A 48 -21.80 23.19 -1.44
C GLU A 48 -21.52 22.03 -0.47
N ARG A 49 -22.05 22.10 0.76
CA ARG A 49 -21.92 21.02 1.74
C ARG A 49 -22.54 19.71 1.26
N GLU A 50 -23.71 19.75 0.64
CA GLU A 50 -24.38 18.55 0.16
C GLU A 50 -23.60 17.90 -1.01
N LYS A 51 -23.00 18.70 -1.90
CA LYS A 51 -22.12 18.19 -2.96
C LYS A 51 -20.86 17.54 -2.38
N GLU A 52 -20.22 18.18 -1.41
CA GLU A 52 -19.05 17.63 -0.72
C GLU A 52 -19.40 16.33 0.02
N GLU A 53 -20.53 16.29 0.73
CA GLU A 53 -21.01 15.09 1.43
C GLU A 53 -21.31 13.94 0.45
N ARG A 54 -21.93 14.23 -0.70
CA ARG A 54 -22.16 13.26 -1.78
C ARG A 54 -20.85 12.70 -2.31
N GLU A 55 -19.87 13.55 -2.61
CA GLU A 55 -18.56 13.12 -3.11
C GLU A 55 -17.81 12.28 -2.07
N ILE A 56 -17.83 12.69 -0.80
CA ILE A 56 -17.23 11.90 0.30
C ILE A 56 -17.89 10.53 0.42
N LYS A 57 -19.22 10.47 0.31
CA LYS A 57 -19.97 9.21 0.37
C LYS A 57 -19.62 8.29 -0.80
N GLU A 58 -19.58 8.80 -2.03
CA GLU A 58 -19.17 8.02 -3.22
C GLU A 58 -17.73 7.51 -3.10
N LEU A 59 -16.80 8.32 -2.59
CA LEU A 59 -15.41 7.92 -2.36
C LEU A 59 -15.30 6.83 -1.29
N ARG A 60 -16.10 6.91 -0.21
CA ARG A 60 -16.20 5.88 0.82
C ARG A 60 -16.76 4.58 0.25
N GLU A 61 -17.87 4.64 -0.48
CA GLU A 61 -18.47 3.46 -1.13
C GLU A 61 -17.50 2.80 -2.13
N ARG A 62 -16.75 3.59 -2.90
CA ARG A 62 -15.73 3.06 -3.82
C ARG A 62 -14.54 2.43 -3.08
N ARG A 63 -14.14 2.96 -1.92
CA ARG A 63 -13.15 2.31 -1.04
C ARG A 63 -13.67 1.00 -0.48
N GLU A 64 -14.91 0.97 0.01
CA GLU A 64 -15.53 -0.24 0.54
C GLU A 64 -15.72 -1.31 -0.54
N ARG A 65 -16.15 -0.93 -1.74
CA ARG A 65 -16.27 -1.86 -2.87
C ARG A 65 -14.93 -2.53 -3.19
N ARG A 66 -13.85 -1.75 -3.32
CA ARG A 66 -12.49 -2.30 -3.53
C ARG A 66 -12.01 -3.15 -2.37
N ARG A 67 -12.41 -2.84 -1.13
CA ARG A 67 -12.09 -3.67 0.04
C ARG A 67 -12.83 -5.02 -0.04
N LYS A 68 -14.12 -5.01 -0.39
CA LYS A 68 -14.93 -6.22 -0.57
C LYS A 68 -14.41 -7.08 -1.72
N GLU A 69 -14.10 -6.49 -2.86
CA GLU A 69 -13.50 -7.18 -4.02
C GLU A 69 -12.18 -7.90 -3.65
N ARG A 70 -11.27 -7.21 -2.94
CA ARG A 70 -10.02 -7.84 -2.45
C ARG A 70 -10.27 -8.97 -1.46
N GLN A 71 -11.25 -8.81 -0.56
CA GLN A 71 -11.61 -9.86 0.38
C GLN A 71 -12.24 -11.07 -0.32
N GLU A 72 -13.04 -10.86 -1.36
CA GLU A 72 -13.63 -11.93 -2.16
C GLU A 72 -12.56 -12.66 -3.00
N GLU A 73 -11.61 -11.93 -3.59
CA GLU A 73 -10.48 -12.51 -4.31
C GLU A 73 -9.57 -13.33 -3.38
N GLU A 74 -9.27 -12.82 -2.19
CA GLU A 74 -8.51 -13.55 -1.17
C GLU A 74 -9.25 -14.81 -0.71
N LYS A 75 -10.57 -14.71 -0.46
CA LYS A 75 -11.40 -15.89 -0.13
C LYS A 75 -11.35 -16.93 -1.25
N ARG A 76 -11.53 -16.53 -2.51
CA ARG A 76 -11.44 -17.46 -3.66
C ARG A 76 -10.05 -18.11 -3.76
N LEU A 77 -8.97 -17.36 -3.60
CA LEU A 77 -7.61 -17.90 -3.62
C LEU A 77 -7.37 -18.87 -2.46
N THR A 78 -7.87 -18.56 -1.25
CA THR A 78 -7.76 -19.48 -0.10
C THR A 78 -8.58 -20.75 -0.27
N GLU A 79 -9.78 -20.65 -0.86
CA GLU A 79 -10.61 -21.81 -1.21
C GLU A 79 -9.94 -22.69 -2.26
N LEU A 80 -9.38 -22.10 -3.33
CA LEU A 80 -8.62 -22.83 -4.34
C LEU A 80 -7.41 -23.55 -3.75
N ARG A 81 -6.64 -22.89 -2.87
CA ARG A 81 -5.51 -23.51 -2.16
C ARG A 81 -5.96 -24.66 -1.26
N LYS A 82 -7.10 -24.52 -0.56
CA LYS A 82 -7.65 -25.60 0.27
C LYS A 82 -8.09 -26.80 -0.56
N ILE A 83 -8.70 -26.57 -1.73
CA ILE A 83 -9.11 -27.65 -2.65
C ILE A 83 -7.88 -28.35 -3.22
N GLU A 84 -6.85 -27.61 -3.62
CA GLU A 84 -5.59 -28.17 -4.13
C GLU A 84 -4.83 -28.97 -3.04
N GLU A 85 -4.76 -28.45 -1.82
CA GLU A 85 -4.13 -29.14 -0.69
C GLU A 85 -4.93 -30.40 -0.29
N ALA A 86 -6.26 -30.35 -0.31
CA ALA A 86 -7.11 -31.50 -0.06
C ALA A 86 -6.96 -32.57 -1.15
N ARG A 87 -6.89 -32.17 -2.43
CA ARG A 87 -6.62 -33.09 -3.56
C ARG A 87 -5.25 -33.75 -3.43
N ARG A 88 -4.22 -32.97 -3.08
CA ARG A 88 -2.87 -33.48 -2.86
C ARG A 88 -2.83 -34.49 -1.69
N LYS A 89 -3.47 -34.18 -0.57
CA LYS A 89 -3.58 -35.10 0.58
C LYS A 89 -4.33 -36.38 0.21
N ALA A 90 -5.42 -36.29 -0.56
CA ALA A 90 -6.16 -37.46 -1.02
C ALA A 90 -5.32 -38.35 -1.97
N GLU A 91 -4.55 -37.74 -2.87
CA GLU A 91 -3.65 -38.47 -3.79
C GLU A 91 -2.48 -39.13 -3.03
N GLU A 92 -1.90 -38.45 -2.04
CA GLU A 92 -0.86 -39.00 -1.16
C GLU A 92 -1.40 -40.19 -0.33
N GLU A 93 -2.63 -40.10 0.19
CA GLU A 93 -3.28 -41.21 0.91
C GLU A 93 -3.63 -42.39 0.00
N GLU A 94 -4.11 -42.14 -1.23
CA GLU A 94 -4.39 -43.20 -2.21
C GLU A 94 -3.11 -43.90 -2.66
N LYS A 95 -2.04 -43.15 -2.92
CA LYS A 95 -0.71 -43.70 -3.25
C LYS A 95 -0.14 -44.51 -2.10
N LYS A 96 -0.35 -44.08 -0.86
CA LYS A 96 0.06 -44.83 0.35
C LYS A 96 -0.75 -46.11 0.53
N LYS A 97 -2.05 -46.11 0.21
CA LYS A 97 -2.88 -47.32 0.21
C LYS A 97 -2.43 -48.31 -0.88
N LYS A 98 -2.25 -47.84 -2.12
CA LYS A 98 -1.74 -48.67 -3.24
C LYS A 98 -0.38 -49.29 -2.93
N LYS A 99 0.55 -48.52 -2.33
CA LYS A 99 1.87 -49.04 -1.94
C LYS A 99 1.78 -50.11 -0.85
N LYS A 100 0.87 -49.96 0.11
CA LYS A 100 0.62 -50.98 1.15
C LYS A 100 -0.01 -52.25 0.58
N GLU A 101 -0.95 -52.12 -0.36
CA GLU A 101 -1.59 -53.26 -1.04
C GLU A 101 -0.60 -54.00 -1.94
N GLU A 102 0.27 -53.29 -2.67
CA GLU A 102 1.34 -53.89 -3.48
C GLU A 102 2.39 -54.58 -2.59
N GLU A 103 2.77 -53.99 -1.45
CA GLU A 103 3.68 -54.61 -0.51
C GLU A 103 3.09 -55.87 0.15
N GLN A 104 1.79 -55.85 0.45
CA GLN A 104 1.06 -57.02 0.94
C GLN A 104 0.96 -58.12 -0.12
N SER A 105 0.59 -57.80 -1.36
CA SER A 105 0.52 -58.82 -2.43
C SER A 105 1.90 -59.43 -2.74
N LYS A 106 2.96 -58.61 -2.70
CA LYS A 106 4.35 -59.07 -2.88
C LYS A 106 4.85 -59.91 -1.71
N LYS A 107 4.38 -59.64 -0.49
CA LYS A 107 4.66 -60.47 0.69
C LYS A 107 3.93 -61.80 0.62
N GLU A 108 2.66 -61.81 0.21
CA GLU A 108 1.89 -63.03 -0.03
C GLU A 108 2.47 -63.88 -1.17
N GLU A 109 2.95 -63.26 -2.25
CA GLU A 109 3.63 -63.98 -3.34
C GLU A 109 4.96 -64.58 -2.89
N ARG A 110 5.73 -63.86 -2.04
CA ARG A 110 6.95 -64.39 -1.42
C ARG A 110 6.66 -65.54 -0.47
N GLU A 111 5.62 -65.45 0.35
CA GLU A 111 5.22 -66.53 1.25
C GLU A 111 4.69 -67.75 0.48
N LYS A 112 3.96 -67.56 -0.62
CA LYS A 112 3.56 -68.65 -1.53
C LYS A 112 4.77 -69.29 -2.21
N LYS A 113 5.73 -68.52 -2.71
CA LYS A 113 6.98 -69.05 -3.29
C LYS A 113 7.84 -69.76 -2.25
N LEU A 114 7.86 -69.28 -1.00
CA LEU A 114 8.57 -69.94 0.09
C LEU A 114 7.92 -71.28 0.42
N LYS A 115 6.59 -71.34 0.51
CA LYS A 115 5.84 -72.59 0.74
C LYS A 115 6.00 -73.59 -0.41
N ASP A 116 5.96 -73.13 -1.66
CA ASP A 116 6.20 -73.99 -2.84
C ASP A 116 7.65 -74.50 -2.90
N ALA A 117 8.63 -73.66 -2.52
CA ALA A 117 10.02 -74.07 -2.39
C ALA A 117 10.23 -75.06 -1.23
N GLU A 118 9.57 -74.87 -0.10
CA GLU A 118 9.58 -75.78 1.05
C GLU A 118 8.93 -77.13 0.72
N GLU A 119 7.88 -77.13 -0.10
CA GLU A 119 7.25 -78.35 -0.61
C GLU A 119 8.13 -79.07 -1.66
N ARG A 120 8.90 -78.33 -2.46
CA ARG A 120 9.95 -78.87 -3.36
C ARG A 120 11.21 -79.35 -2.64
N LEU A 121 11.50 -78.84 -1.44
CA LEU A 121 12.62 -79.26 -0.57
C LEU A 121 12.28 -80.51 0.26
N LYS A 122 11.03 -80.99 0.24
CA LYS A 122 10.73 -82.36 0.68
C LYS A 122 11.49 -83.35 -0.22
N PRO A 123 12.28 -84.28 0.36
CA PRO A 123 13.34 -84.95 -0.38
C PRO A 123 12.78 -85.93 -1.42
N LYS A 124 12.86 -85.54 -2.70
CA LYS A 124 13.01 -86.49 -3.81
C LYS A 124 14.47 -86.45 -4.28
N LYS A 125 15.05 -87.65 -4.37
CA LYS A 125 16.47 -87.98 -4.56
C LYS A 125 17.09 -87.21 -5.75
N PRO A 126 18.39 -86.83 -5.68
CA PRO A 126 18.97 -85.87 -6.62
C PRO A 126 19.46 -86.55 -7.90
N ASN A 127 19.31 -85.88 -9.06
CA ASN A 127 20.03 -86.26 -10.28
C ASN A 127 20.31 -85.04 -11.20
N TYR A 128 21.60 -84.69 -11.26
CA TYR A 128 22.34 -83.98 -12.32
C TYR A 128 22.35 -82.44 -12.47
N VAL A 129 23.52 -82.02 -12.99
CA VAL A 129 24.13 -80.71 -13.24
C VAL A 129 23.84 -80.24 -14.67
N ILE A 130 23.55 -78.94 -14.90
CA ILE A 130 23.79 -78.22 -16.18
C ILE A 130 24.03 -76.72 -15.89
N ALA A 131 24.85 -76.11 -16.74
CA ALA A 131 25.54 -74.82 -16.61
C ALA A 131 24.79 -73.58 -17.18
N LYS A 132 25.44 -72.42 -16.95
CA LYS A 132 25.19 -71.00 -17.34
C LYS A 132 24.51 -70.72 -18.70
N LYS A 133 23.71 -69.62 -18.74
CA LYS A 133 23.95 -68.30 -19.44
C LYS A 133 22.69 -67.70 -20.11
N GLY A 134 22.54 -66.38 -20.01
CA GLY A 134 21.65 -65.50 -20.80
C GLY A 134 20.50 -64.92 -19.96
N GLY A 135 20.26 -63.63 -19.78
CA GLY A 135 20.69 -62.41 -20.48
C GLY A 135 19.41 -61.66 -20.86
N GLU A 136 19.11 -60.51 -20.24
CA GLU A 136 18.34 -59.44 -20.90
C GLU A 136 18.36 -58.13 -20.10
N GLU A 137 18.55 -57.06 -20.86
CA GLU A 137 18.65 -55.67 -20.50
C GLU A 137 17.30 -55.12 -20.01
N GLY A 138 17.32 -54.35 -18.92
CA GLY A 138 16.17 -53.59 -18.43
C GLY A 138 16.64 -52.27 -17.85
N GLY A 139 17.22 -51.41 -18.70
CA GLY A 139 17.61 -50.06 -18.32
C GLY A 139 16.39 -49.25 -17.85
N PRO A 140 16.48 -48.47 -16.75
CA PRO A 140 15.44 -47.50 -16.44
C PRO A 140 15.58 -46.32 -17.40
N LYS A 141 14.50 -46.09 -18.16
CA LYS A 141 14.29 -44.93 -19.02
C LYS A 141 14.55 -43.64 -18.24
N GLU A 142 15.39 -42.78 -18.82
CA GLU A 142 15.52 -41.38 -18.42
C GLU A 142 14.16 -40.67 -18.52
N PRO A 143 13.72 -39.94 -17.48
CA PRO A 143 12.68 -38.93 -17.65
C PRO A 143 13.31 -37.64 -18.21
N THR A 144 13.02 -37.39 -19.48
CA THR A 144 13.24 -36.10 -20.14
C THR A 144 12.21 -35.08 -19.68
N SER A 145 12.54 -34.31 -18.64
CA SER A 145 11.90 -33.02 -18.34
C SER A 145 12.68 -32.32 -17.24
N LYS A 146 13.31 -31.20 -17.56
CA LYS A 146 14.02 -30.32 -16.61
C LYS A 146 13.08 -29.62 -15.59
N GLU A 147 11.87 -30.15 -15.41
CA GLU A 147 10.85 -29.66 -14.47
C GLU A 147 10.61 -30.63 -13.29
N ASP A 148 11.13 -31.87 -13.34
CA ASP A 148 11.02 -32.87 -12.26
C ASP A 148 12.25 -32.93 -11.32
N MET A 149 13.19 -31.97 -11.44
CA MET A 149 14.47 -32.02 -10.73
C MET A 149 14.46 -31.47 -9.30
N GLN A 150 13.30 -31.06 -8.80
CA GLN A 150 13.13 -30.75 -7.38
C GLN A 150 12.37 -31.91 -6.75
N LYS A 151 13.13 -32.85 -6.19
CA LYS A 151 12.61 -33.85 -5.25
C LYS A 151 11.61 -33.16 -4.33
N SER A 152 10.40 -33.71 -4.23
CA SER A 152 9.35 -33.12 -3.37
C SER A 152 9.92 -32.91 -1.96
N LYS A 153 9.46 -31.87 -1.26
CA LYS A 153 9.89 -31.59 0.11
C LYS A 153 9.82 -32.83 1.00
N GLU A 154 8.79 -33.65 0.81
CA GLU A 154 8.62 -34.93 1.51
C GLU A 154 9.67 -35.97 1.11
N GLN A 155 10.03 -36.06 -0.18
CA GLN A 155 11.08 -36.96 -0.66
C GLN A 155 12.46 -36.53 -0.13
N LEU A 156 12.75 -35.24 -0.04
CA LEU A 156 13.97 -34.72 0.57
C LEU A 156 14.04 -35.02 2.07
N GLU A 157 12.91 -34.92 2.78
CA GLU A 157 12.82 -35.27 4.21
C GLU A 157 12.98 -36.78 4.44
N GLU A 158 12.38 -37.62 3.59
CA GLU A 158 12.54 -39.08 3.63
C GLU A 158 13.98 -39.50 3.32
N GLU A 159 14.60 -38.92 2.29
CA GLU A 159 16.03 -39.16 1.98
C GLU A 159 16.93 -38.69 3.12
N LYS A 160 16.68 -37.50 3.68
CA LYS A 160 17.42 -37.01 4.85
C LYS A 160 17.28 -37.98 6.03
N ARG A 161 16.07 -38.48 6.29
CA ARG A 161 15.82 -39.46 7.36
C ARG A 161 16.55 -40.78 7.10
N ALA A 162 16.55 -41.26 5.86
CA ALA A 162 17.27 -42.48 5.48
C ALA A 162 18.79 -42.31 5.62
N ILE A 163 19.35 -41.19 5.16
CA ILE A 163 20.78 -40.87 5.28
C ILE A 163 21.18 -40.74 6.76
N LEU A 164 20.36 -40.08 7.57
CA LEU A 164 20.60 -39.98 9.01
C LEU A 164 20.55 -41.34 9.69
N ALA A 165 19.61 -42.21 9.33
CA ALA A 165 19.55 -43.57 9.86
C ALA A 165 20.77 -44.41 9.44
N GLN A 166 21.31 -44.20 8.24
CA GLN A 166 22.53 -44.87 7.79
C GLN A 166 23.79 -44.35 8.51
N ARG A 167 23.85 -43.04 8.77
CA ARG A 167 25.02 -42.39 9.41
C ARG A 167 25.02 -42.57 10.93
N ILE A 168 23.85 -42.51 11.56
CA ILE A 168 23.68 -42.69 13.01
C ILE A 168 23.50 -44.18 13.26
N GLN A 169 24.62 -44.87 13.49
CA GLN A 169 24.56 -46.27 13.86
C GLN A 169 24.02 -46.44 15.29
N PRO A 170 23.09 -47.38 15.51
CA PRO A 170 22.60 -47.66 16.85
C PRO A 170 23.74 -48.16 17.75
N LEU A 171 23.77 -47.66 18.99
CA LEU A 171 24.80 -48.00 19.95
C LEU A 171 24.55 -49.41 20.52
N ALA A 172 25.43 -50.36 20.19
CA ALA A 172 25.47 -51.66 20.83
C ALA A 172 26.37 -51.59 22.07
N ILE A 173 25.77 -51.40 23.24
CA ILE A 173 26.48 -51.32 24.53
C ILE A 173 26.33 -52.58 25.39
N ASP A 174 25.40 -53.47 25.04
CA ASP A 174 25.10 -54.66 25.81
C ASP A 174 26.26 -55.67 25.76
N GLY A 175 26.76 -56.08 26.92
CA GLY A 175 27.85 -57.04 27.06
C GLY A 175 29.27 -56.48 26.92
N LEU A 176 29.44 -55.15 26.87
CA LEU A 176 30.77 -54.52 26.88
C LEU A 176 31.33 -54.40 28.31
N ASN A 177 32.61 -54.74 28.48
CA ASN A 177 33.36 -54.52 29.72
C ASN A 177 33.66 -53.03 29.95
N ALA A 178 33.91 -52.63 31.21
CA ALA A 178 34.14 -51.23 31.60
C ALA A 178 35.25 -50.51 30.83
N GLU A 179 36.35 -51.20 30.49
CA GLU A 179 37.44 -50.63 29.69
C GLU A 179 37.00 -50.36 28.24
N LYS A 180 36.30 -51.31 27.61
CA LYS A 180 35.76 -51.16 26.26
C LYS A 180 34.69 -50.07 26.18
N LEU A 181 33.88 -49.90 27.24
CA LEU A 181 32.93 -48.79 27.33
C LEU A 181 33.64 -47.42 27.37
N ARG A 182 34.77 -47.32 28.07
CA ARG A 182 35.59 -46.09 28.09
C ARG A 182 36.22 -45.79 26.74
N GLU A 183 36.71 -46.80 26.03
CA GLU A 183 37.21 -46.63 24.66
C GLU A 183 36.11 -46.17 23.71
N LYS A 184 34.94 -46.82 23.76
CA LYS A 184 33.78 -46.43 22.95
C LYS A 184 33.32 -45.00 23.22
N ALA A 185 33.33 -44.58 24.49
CA ALA A 185 33.01 -43.20 24.86
C ALA A 185 34.00 -42.19 24.28
N LYS A 186 35.31 -42.50 24.30
CA LYS A 186 36.34 -41.65 23.67
C LYS A 186 36.16 -41.57 22.15
N GLU A 187 35.92 -42.69 21.50
CA GLU A 187 35.65 -42.74 20.05
C GLU A 187 34.44 -41.85 19.66
N LEU A 188 33.34 -41.97 20.39
CA LEU A 188 32.13 -41.16 20.15
C LEU A 188 32.38 -39.67 20.41
N HIS A 189 33.16 -39.34 21.44
CA HIS A 189 33.53 -37.97 21.76
C HIS A 189 34.37 -37.34 20.65
N ASP A 190 35.37 -38.05 20.15
CA ASP A 190 36.21 -37.57 19.04
C ASP A 190 35.41 -37.48 17.74
N HIS A 191 34.48 -38.41 17.50
CA HIS A 191 33.56 -38.35 16.37
C HIS A 191 32.63 -37.12 16.46
N LEU A 192 32.07 -36.85 17.64
CA LEU A 192 31.21 -35.69 17.89
C LEU A 192 31.98 -34.38 17.71
N ARG A 193 33.23 -34.31 18.17
CA ARG A 193 34.11 -33.15 17.95
C ARG A 193 34.30 -32.86 16.46
N LYS A 194 34.57 -33.89 15.65
CA LYS A 194 34.69 -33.75 14.19
C LYS A 194 33.39 -33.25 13.56
N LEU A 195 32.24 -33.85 13.92
CA LEU A 195 30.94 -33.40 13.43
C LEU A 195 30.62 -31.95 13.81
N ALA A 196 31.05 -31.50 14.99
CA ALA A 196 30.87 -30.11 15.43
C ALA A 196 31.70 -29.14 14.57
N SER A 197 32.94 -29.50 14.23
CA SER A 197 33.77 -28.75 13.29
C SER A 197 33.16 -28.71 11.89
N ASP A 198 32.75 -29.86 11.35
CA ASP A 198 32.11 -29.94 10.03
C ASP A 198 30.84 -29.09 9.97
N LYS A 199 30.03 -29.10 11.03
CA LYS A 199 28.82 -28.29 11.15
C LYS A 199 29.16 -26.79 11.09
N PHE A 200 30.19 -26.36 11.82
CA PHE A 200 30.63 -24.96 11.81
C PHE A 200 31.04 -24.51 10.41
N ASP A 201 31.85 -25.31 9.71
CA ASP A 201 32.29 -25.01 8.35
C ASP A 201 31.10 -24.96 7.36
N CYS A 202 30.13 -25.86 7.50
CA CYS A 202 28.90 -25.82 6.72
C CYS A 202 28.06 -24.57 7.01
N GLU A 203 27.94 -24.15 8.27
CA GLU A 203 27.19 -22.96 8.66
C GLU A 203 27.85 -21.67 8.14
N GLU A 204 29.17 -21.56 8.22
CA GLU A 204 29.91 -20.41 7.68
C GLU A 204 29.79 -20.34 6.15
N ASN A 205 29.91 -21.48 5.46
CA ASN A 205 29.69 -21.55 4.02
C ASN A 205 28.25 -21.17 3.64
N TYR A 206 27.26 -21.62 4.40
CA TYR A 206 25.85 -21.25 4.19
C TYR A 206 25.65 -19.73 4.36
N LYS A 207 26.20 -19.13 5.41
CA LYS A 207 26.13 -17.66 5.61
C LYS A 207 26.77 -16.90 4.46
N ARG A 208 27.91 -17.37 3.96
CA ARG A 208 28.58 -16.78 2.79
C ARG A 208 27.69 -16.86 1.55
N GLN A 209 27.14 -18.03 1.24
CA GLN A 209 26.21 -18.21 0.12
C GLN A 209 24.97 -17.33 0.25
N GLN A 210 24.43 -17.14 1.46
CA GLN A 210 23.31 -16.24 1.69
C GLN A 210 23.67 -14.78 1.38
N LYS A 211 24.87 -14.32 1.78
CA LYS A 211 25.36 -12.99 1.42
C LYS A 211 25.50 -12.84 -0.11
N ASP A 212 26.12 -13.82 -0.76
CA ASP A 212 26.31 -13.82 -2.22
C ASP A 212 24.96 -13.80 -2.95
N LEU A 213 23.95 -14.54 -2.48
CA LEU A 213 22.59 -14.54 -3.03
C LEU A 213 21.90 -13.17 -2.88
N ILE A 214 22.06 -12.51 -1.73
CA ILE A 214 21.52 -11.16 -1.49
C ILE A 214 22.17 -10.16 -2.45
N GLU A 215 23.50 -10.20 -2.60
CA GLU A 215 24.23 -9.32 -3.51
C GLU A 215 23.81 -9.55 -4.98
N LEU A 216 23.70 -10.82 -5.41
CA LEU A 216 23.23 -11.15 -6.75
C LEU A 216 21.79 -10.69 -6.99
N ALA A 217 20.90 -10.85 -6.01
CA ALA A 217 19.53 -10.38 -6.09
C ALA A 217 19.46 -8.85 -6.15
N GLU A 218 20.31 -8.14 -5.42
CA GLU A 218 20.41 -6.68 -5.48
C GLU A 218 20.95 -6.23 -6.85
N ARG A 219 22.03 -6.84 -7.34
CA ARG A 219 22.58 -6.56 -8.66
C ARG A 219 21.57 -6.82 -9.77
N ALA A 220 20.79 -7.90 -9.67
CA ALA A 220 19.69 -8.18 -10.59
C ALA A 220 18.61 -7.09 -10.54
N ARG A 221 18.23 -6.60 -9.34
CA ARG A 221 17.30 -5.47 -9.18
C ARG A 221 17.86 -4.16 -9.74
N GLN A 222 19.16 -3.90 -9.61
CA GLN A 222 19.80 -2.72 -10.19
C GLN A 222 19.83 -2.80 -11.72
N LEU A 223 20.15 -3.97 -12.28
CA LEU A 223 20.10 -4.23 -13.73
C LEU A 223 18.68 -4.12 -14.28
N SER A 224 17.66 -4.62 -13.57
CA SER A 224 16.26 -4.50 -13.99
C SER A 224 15.76 -3.05 -13.95
N LYS A 225 16.20 -2.26 -12.96
CA LYS A 225 15.94 -0.81 -12.91
C LYS A 225 16.65 -0.05 -14.04
N GLY A 226 17.88 -0.45 -14.40
CA GLY A 226 18.65 0.18 -15.48
C GLY A 226 18.20 -0.19 -16.89
N LYS A 227 17.65 -1.39 -17.09
CA LYS A 227 17.13 -1.86 -18.40
C LYS A 227 15.63 -1.65 -18.57
N GLY A 228 14.88 -1.48 -17.48
CA GLY A 228 13.42 -1.38 -17.47
C GLY A 228 12.91 -0.10 -16.79
N LYS A 229 13.39 1.07 -17.20
CA LYS A 229 12.66 2.35 -17.04
C LYS A 229 13.28 3.53 -17.79
N LYS A 230 13.29 3.41 -19.12
CA LYS A 230 12.99 4.56 -19.99
C LYS A 230 11.63 4.37 -20.68
N THR A 231 10.74 3.62 -20.04
CA THR A 231 9.32 3.56 -20.36
C THR A 231 8.56 3.99 -19.11
N SER A 232 8.04 5.20 -19.19
CA SER A 232 6.94 5.73 -18.39
C SER A 232 5.90 4.65 -18.09
N GLY A 233 5.66 4.34 -16.82
CA GLY A 233 4.60 3.40 -16.49
C GLY A 233 4.45 3.12 -15.01
N ASP A 234 5.47 2.54 -14.37
CA ASP A 234 5.14 1.77 -13.17
C ASP A 234 6.17 1.90 -12.05
N VAL A 235 6.55 3.13 -11.67
CA VAL A 235 7.07 3.33 -10.30
C VAL A 235 5.81 3.30 -9.46
N GLN A 236 5.54 2.19 -8.79
CA GLN A 236 4.72 2.23 -7.59
C GLN A 236 5.40 3.23 -6.66
N ARG A 237 4.94 4.47 -6.73
CA ARG A 237 5.21 5.47 -5.72
C ARG A 237 4.71 4.81 -4.45
N VAL A 238 5.63 4.56 -3.52
CA VAL A 238 5.24 4.47 -2.11
C VAL A 238 4.46 5.76 -1.90
N ASP A 239 3.16 5.62 -1.75
CA ASP A 239 2.28 6.73 -1.52
C ASP A 239 2.69 7.32 -0.17
N ASP A 240 3.32 8.50 -0.19
CA ASP A 240 3.60 9.30 1.02
C ASP A 240 2.31 9.68 1.79
N SER A 241 1.16 9.16 1.35
CA SER A 241 -0.15 9.17 2.02
C SER A 241 -0.24 8.19 3.18
N PHE A 242 0.67 7.21 3.29
CA PHE A 242 0.66 6.26 4.40
C PHE A 242 1.51 6.77 5.58
N ASP A 243 0.84 7.43 6.53
CA ASP A 243 1.49 7.95 7.73
C ASP A 243 1.69 6.85 8.78
N ASN A 244 2.83 6.14 8.68
CA ASN A 244 3.27 5.11 9.63
C ASN A 244 3.27 5.55 11.11
N LEU A 245 3.25 6.85 11.39
CA LEU A 245 3.24 7.39 12.75
C LEU A 245 1.82 7.49 13.31
N ALA A 246 0.84 7.81 12.46
CA ALA A 246 -0.58 7.84 12.81
C ALA A 246 -1.13 6.43 13.12
N ASP A 247 -0.60 5.40 12.47
CA ASP A 247 -0.94 3.99 12.76
C ASP A 247 -0.40 3.50 14.11
N LYS A 248 0.73 4.06 14.58
CA LYS A 248 1.35 3.68 15.86
C LYS A 248 0.77 4.43 17.05
N TYR A 249 0.29 5.65 16.83
CA TYR A 249 -0.22 6.52 17.87
C TYR A 249 -1.59 7.08 17.47
N ALA A 250 -2.64 6.46 17.98
CA ALA A 250 -4.00 6.96 17.82
C ALA A 250 -4.12 8.37 18.44
N GLY A 251 -4.40 9.38 17.61
CA GLY A 251 -4.50 10.78 18.02
C GLY A 251 -3.33 11.67 17.57
N CYS A 252 -2.35 11.15 16.82
CA CYS A 252 -1.31 11.99 16.21
C CYS A 252 -1.93 12.89 15.11
N PRO A 253 -1.73 14.21 15.14
CA PRO A 253 -2.23 15.10 14.08
C PRO A 253 -1.59 14.74 12.73
N PRO A 254 -2.33 14.86 11.62
CA PRO A 254 -1.84 14.46 10.31
C PRO A 254 -0.60 15.26 9.92
N LYS A 255 0.37 14.62 9.26
CA LYS A 255 1.56 15.31 8.74
C LYS A 255 1.17 16.44 7.78
N ILE A 256 1.58 17.65 8.14
CA ILE A 256 1.51 18.81 7.25
C ILE A 256 2.71 18.74 6.31
N LEU A 257 2.44 18.57 5.02
CA LEU A 257 3.47 18.60 4.00
C LEU A 257 3.90 20.06 3.78
N LEU A 258 5.07 20.44 4.29
CA LEU A 258 5.66 21.77 4.10
C LEU A 258 6.10 22.08 2.65
N HIS A 259 6.03 21.08 1.77
CA HIS A 259 6.53 21.15 0.40
C HIS A 259 5.47 20.51 -0.50
N SER A 260 5.27 21.07 -1.69
CA SER A 260 4.35 20.46 -2.66
C SER A 260 4.91 19.12 -3.15
N LYS A 261 4.04 18.13 -3.34
CA LYS A 261 4.39 16.83 -3.96
C LYS A 261 5.00 16.95 -5.36
N TYR A 262 4.90 18.13 -5.98
CA TYR A 262 5.48 18.49 -7.27
C TYR A 262 6.81 19.26 -7.16
N GLU A 263 7.23 19.63 -5.96
CA GLU A 263 8.42 20.48 -5.72
C GLU A 263 9.72 19.68 -5.84
N ARG A 264 9.66 18.35 -5.66
CA ARG A 264 10.81 17.43 -5.77
C ARG A 264 10.92 16.80 -7.16
N LEU A 265 10.82 17.60 -8.21
CA LEU A 265 11.32 17.18 -9.52
C LEU A 265 12.68 17.82 -9.75
N THR A 266 13.68 16.98 -10.02
CA THR A 266 14.98 17.46 -10.47
C THR A 266 14.80 18.19 -11.79
N ASP A 267 14.96 19.51 -11.77
CA ASP A 267 14.82 20.34 -12.97
C ASP A 267 15.98 20.05 -13.94
N HIS A 268 15.65 19.40 -15.05
CA HIS A 268 16.60 19.05 -16.11
C HIS A 268 16.92 20.20 -17.06
N ARG A 269 16.27 21.37 -16.91
CA ARG A 269 16.56 22.56 -17.71
C ARG A 269 17.95 23.10 -17.38
N SER A 270 18.61 23.66 -18.40
CA SER A 270 19.88 24.36 -18.26
C SER A 270 19.71 25.62 -17.39
N TYR A 271 20.82 26.16 -16.88
CA TYR A 271 20.79 27.36 -16.03
C TYR A 271 20.09 28.55 -16.72
N GLY A 272 20.35 28.76 -18.01
CA GLY A 272 19.73 29.85 -18.79
C GLY A 272 18.21 29.69 -18.90
N GLU A 273 17.74 28.51 -19.31
CA GLU A 273 16.30 28.21 -19.43
C GLU A 273 15.57 28.33 -18.08
N ARG A 274 16.24 27.97 -16.98
CA ARG A 274 15.70 28.08 -15.63
C ARG A 274 15.61 29.54 -15.19
N LYS A 275 16.64 30.35 -15.49
CA LYS A 275 16.65 31.78 -15.24
C LYS A 275 15.50 32.47 -15.98
N ASP A 276 15.33 32.18 -17.26
CA ASP A 276 14.28 32.77 -18.10
C ASP A 276 12.87 32.39 -17.60
N LEU A 277 12.69 31.16 -17.12
CA LEU A 277 11.43 30.73 -16.52
C LEU A 277 11.12 31.52 -15.25
N TYR A 278 12.08 31.64 -14.33
CA TYR A 278 11.86 32.38 -13.09
C TYR A 278 11.68 33.87 -13.32
N GLU A 279 12.37 34.47 -14.30
CA GLU A 279 12.13 35.87 -14.68
C GLU A 279 10.72 36.10 -15.23
N LYS A 280 10.18 35.16 -16.02
CA LYS A 280 8.79 35.24 -16.50
C LYS A 280 7.79 35.08 -15.37
N VAL A 281 7.97 34.07 -14.52
CA VAL A 281 7.10 33.84 -13.36
C VAL A 281 7.15 35.01 -12.37
N SER A 282 8.31 35.64 -12.16
CA SER A 282 8.44 36.84 -11.33
C SER A 282 7.59 37.98 -11.86
N LYS A 283 7.67 38.26 -13.18
CA LYS A 283 6.87 39.31 -13.82
C LYS A 283 5.37 39.03 -13.74
N GLU A 284 4.96 37.78 -13.99
CA GLU A 284 3.56 37.36 -13.85
C GLU A 284 3.06 37.53 -12.40
N LEU A 285 3.91 37.23 -11.41
CA LEU A 285 3.58 37.40 -10.00
C LEU A 285 3.47 38.88 -9.61
N GLU A 286 4.36 39.73 -10.11
CA GLU A 286 4.31 41.19 -9.93
C GLU A 286 3.01 41.77 -10.50
N GLU A 287 2.61 41.35 -11.71
CA GLU A 287 1.32 41.73 -12.30
C GLU A 287 0.13 41.27 -11.45
N LEU A 288 0.21 40.07 -10.87
CA LEU A 288 -0.86 39.53 -10.03
C LEU A 288 -0.97 40.30 -8.71
N ILE A 289 0.15 40.63 -8.08
CA ILE A 289 0.22 41.45 -6.86
C ILE A 289 -0.36 42.85 -7.13
N GLU A 290 -0.04 43.45 -8.27
CA GLU A 290 -0.56 44.77 -8.62
C GLU A 290 -2.07 44.73 -8.90
N LYS A 291 -2.58 43.69 -9.58
CA LYS A 291 -4.03 43.47 -9.74
C LYS A 291 -4.71 43.32 -8.37
N ASP A 292 -4.12 42.55 -7.47
CA ASP A 292 -4.66 42.32 -6.13
C ASP A 292 -4.63 43.60 -5.27
N ARG A 293 -3.61 44.43 -5.46
CA ARG A 293 -3.51 45.77 -4.85
C ARG A 293 -4.61 46.70 -5.36
N ILE A 294 -4.83 46.76 -6.67
CA ILE A 294 -5.89 47.55 -7.30
C ILE A 294 -7.26 47.09 -6.80
N ILE A 295 -7.50 45.77 -6.70
CA ILE A 295 -8.75 45.22 -6.16
C ILE A 295 -8.95 45.63 -4.70
N LYS A 296 -7.91 45.52 -3.87
CA LYS A 296 -7.98 45.93 -2.45
C LYS A 296 -8.17 47.43 -2.28
N GLU A 297 -7.58 48.25 -3.15
CA GLU A 297 -7.74 49.70 -3.15
C GLU A 297 -9.14 50.11 -3.62
N HIS A 298 -9.67 49.47 -4.66
CA HIS A 298 -11.06 49.64 -5.08
C HIS A 298 -12.03 49.25 -3.97
N GLN A 299 -11.81 48.12 -3.29
CA GLN A 299 -12.60 47.71 -2.11
C GLN A 299 -12.47 48.70 -0.95
N ARG A 300 -11.28 49.30 -0.74
CA ARG A 300 -11.07 50.34 0.28
C ARG A 300 -11.81 51.63 -0.07
N ASN A 301 -11.74 52.09 -1.32
CA ASN A 301 -12.40 53.30 -1.79
C ASN A 301 -13.93 53.16 -1.81
N VAL A 302 -14.44 51.95 -2.11
CA VAL A 302 -15.86 51.61 -1.92
C VAL A 302 -16.24 51.64 -0.44
N ARG A 303 -15.35 51.20 0.46
CA ARG A 303 -15.58 51.21 1.91
C ARG A 303 -15.48 52.62 2.52
N THR A 304 -14.65 53.51 1.98
CA THR A 304 -14.57 54.92 2.41
C THR A 304 -15.75 55.74 1.88
N ASN A 305 -16.22 55.48 0.66
CA ASN A 305 -17.43 56.13 0.11
C ASN A 305 -18.73 55.65 0.78
N VAL A 306 -18.69 54.58 1.57
CA VAL A 306 -19.80 54.10 2.43
C VAL A 306 -19.64 54.60 3.89
N GLY A 307 -18.54 55.27 4.22
CA GLY A 307 -18.19 55.70 5.58
C GLY A 307 -18.43 57.18 5.90
N GLU A 308 -18.82 58.01 4.93
CA GLU A 308 -19.22 59.40 5.19
C GLU A 308 -20.73 59.50 5.35
N GLY A 309 -21.21 59.13 6.53
CA GLY A 309 -22.60 59.28 6.91
C GLY A 309 -22.93 58.56 8.21
N GLU A 310 -22.47 59.10 9.35
CA GLU A 310 -23.22 59.25 10.61
C GLU A 310 -22.31 59.39 11.85
N GLY A 311 -22.45 60.54 12.54
CA GLY A 311 -22.13 60.76 13.97
C GLY A 311 -20.89 61.64 14.24
N GLY A 312 -20.96 62.78 14.93
CA GLY A 312 -22.03 63.47 15.64
C GLY A 312 -21.43 64.61 16.50
N GLU A 313 -22.04 65.79 16.40
CA GLU A 313 -22.16 66.95 17.31
C GLU A 313 -21.08 67.33 18.36
N GLY A 314 -20.69 68.62 18.35
CA GLY A 314 -20.69 69.45 19.57
C GLY A 314 -19.52 70.42 19.79
N GLY A 315 -19.74 71.73 19.56
CA GLY A 315 -19.29 72.79 20.47
C GLY A 315 -18.19 73.78 20.06
N GLU A 316 -18.63 75.02 19.79
CA GLU A 316 -18.00 76.33 20.10
C GLU A 316 -16.81 76.88 19.30
N GLY A 317 -17.03 78.07 18.71
CA GLY A 317 -16.10 79.21 18.77
C GLY A 317 -15.52 79.73 17.46
N GLU A 318 -16.00 80.92 17.02
CA GLU A 318 -15.27 81.99 16.29
C GLU A 318 -14.67 81.65 14.91
N GLU A 319 -14.62 82.48 13.86
CA GLU A 319 -15.02 83.83 13.50
C GLU A 319 -15.00 83.88 11.95
N ALA A 320 -15.48 84.97 11.35
CA ALA A 320 -15.86 85.15 9.94
C ALA A 320 -14.81 84.82 8.83
N PRO A 321 -15.26 84.62 7.57
CA PRO A 321 -14.38 84.59 6.39
C PRO A 321 -14.11 86.02 5.91
N GLN A 322 -12.85 86.37 5.70
CA GLN A 322 -12.49 87.50 4.83
C GLN A 322 -11.97 86.99 3.50
N GLU A 323 -12.49 87.65 2.48
CA GLU A 323 -12.33 87.49 1.04
C GLU A 323 -10.90 87.81 0.55
N GLU A 324 -10.75 87.67 -0.78
CA GLU A 324 -9.68 88.21 -1.64
C GLU A 324 -8.37 87.40 -1.65
N GLU A 325 -7.63 87.26 -2.73
CA GLU A 325 -7.73 87.56 -4.16
C GLU A 325 -6.50 86.83 -4.76
N VAL A 326 -6.63 86.14 -5.90
CA VAL A 326 -6.00 86.51 -7.19
C VAL A 326 -4.48 86.22 -7.31
N GLU A 327 -4.16 85.57 -8.45
CA GLU A 327 -2.86 85.52 -9.18
C GLU A 327 -1.65 84.86 -8.48
N ALA A 328 -0.77 84.12 -9.17
CA ALA A 328 -0.52 83.90 -10.60
C ALA A 328 0.10 82.51 -10.84
#